data_AF-A0A7S0DXL0-F1
#
_entry.id   AF-A0A7S0DXL0-F1
#
_cell.length_a   1.000
_cell.length_b   1.000
_cell.length_c   1.000
_cell.angle_alpha   90.00
_cell.angle_beta   90.00
_cell.angle_gamma   90.00
#
_symmetry.space_group_name_H-M   'P 1'
#
loop_
_entity.id
_entity.type
_entity.pdbx_description
1 polymer ?
#
loop_
_entity_poly.entity_id
_entity_poly.type
_entity_poly.pdbx_seq_one_letter_code
_entity_poly.pdbx_strand_id
1 'polypeptide(L)'
;MDVLVEVPTFGQVRLDIAYGGMFYAIVDAASVGLQLEPSRGREICRLGEMIKVAAREQHPVNHPEHDYPGPDILVFREPASRMPCGGLHARNAVVMSNNNLEWSRPETWTGMLDRSPCGTGTCAVMAALHARGELPLGTPFHHESIVGTTFVGQLQGHATVGA
;
A
#
# COMPACT_ATOMS: atom_id res chain seq x y z
N MET A 1 -1.24 2.63 -12.59
CA MET A 1 -2.39 2.93 -11.71
C MET A 1 -3.59 2.16 -12.23
N ASP A 2 -4.58 1.92 -11.37
CA ASP A 2 -5.84 1.22 -11.69
C ASP A 2 -5.63 -0.16 -12.34
N VAL A 3 -4.60 -0.87 -11.85
CA VAL A 3 -4.25 -2.22 -12.30
C VAL A 3 -5.22 -3.23 -11.72
N LEU A 4 -5.71 -4.14 -12.55
CA LEU A 4 -6.56 -5.26 -12.11
C LEU A 4 -5.70 -6.50 -11.90
N VAL A 5 -5.91 -7.17 -10.77
CA VAL A 5 -5.22 -8.39 -10.36
C VAL A 5 -6.25 -9.45 -10.01
N GLU A 6 -6.14 -10.63 -10.61
CA GLU A 6 -6.96 -11.79 -10.22
C GLU A 6 -6.31 -12.51 -9.05
N VAL A 7 -6.97 -12.54 -7.90
CA VAL A 7 -6.45 -13.19 -6.69
C VAL A 7 -7.14 -14.56 -6.55
N PRO A 8 -6.40 -15.68 -6.65
CA PRO A 8 -6.98 -17.01 -6.47
C PRO A 8 -7.81 -17.10 -5.19
N THR A 9 -9.01 -17.67 -5.31
CA THR A 9 -10.01 -17.83 -4.23
C THR A 9 -10.63 -16.56 -3.65
N PHE A 10 -10.21 -15.36 -4.08
CA PHE A 10 -10.76 -14.08 -3.64
C PHE A 10 -11.46 -13.30 -4.77
N GLY A 11 -10.92 -13.37 -5.98
CA GLY A 11 -11.45 -12.69 -7.17
C GLY A 11 -10.62 -11.47 -7.59
N GLN A 12 -11.21 -10.62 -8.42
CA GLN A 12 -10.53 -9.46 -8.99
C GLN A 12 -10.38 -8.32 -7.98
N VAL A 13 -9.18 -7.74 -7.91
CA VAL A 13 -8.85 -6.59 -7.08
C VAL A 13 -8.23 -5.49 -7.93
N ARG A 14 -8.73 -4.27 -7.80
CA ARG A 14 -8.12 -3.07 -8.41
C ARG A 14 -7.14 -2.43 -7.44
N LEU A 15 -5.95 -2.10 -7.92
CA LEU A 15 -4.88 -1.52 -7.10
C LEU A 15 -3.98 -0.57 -7.89
N ASP A 16 -3.20 0.22 -7.16
CA ASP A 16 -2.09 0.98 -7.70
C ASP A 16 -0.76 0.32 -7.40
N ILE A 17 0.21 0.47 -8.30
CA ILE A 17 1.61 0.14 -8.02
C ILE A 17 2.38 1.46 -8.00
N ALA A 18 3.03 1.75 -6.88
CA ALA A 18 3.77 3.00 -6.68
C ALA A 18 5.09 2.74 -5.95
N TYR A 19 6.08 3.60 -6.20
CA TYR A 19 7.40 3.55 -5.59
C TYR A 19 7.55 4.65 -4.54
N GLY A 20 8.07 4.30 -3.37
CA GLY A 20 8.36 5.24 -2.28
C GLY A 20 9.69 4.93 -1.58
N GLY A 21 10.65 4.35 -2.30
CA GLY A 21 11.86 3.71 -1.76
C GLY A 21 11.81 2.18 -1.85
N MET A 22 10.60 1.61 -1.87
CA MET A 22 10.26 0.24 -2.26
C MET A 22 9.01 0.31 -3.15
N PHE A 23 8.71 -0.75 -3.90
CA PHE A 23 7.45 -0.86 -4.65
C PHE A 23 6.33 -1.42 -3.78
N TYR A 24 5.20 -0.72 -3.83
CA TYR A 24 3.99 -1.05 -3.09
C TYR A 24 2.82 -1.33 -4.02
N ALA A 25 2.08 -2.40 -3.74
CA ALA A 25 0.71 -2.53 -4.18
C ALA A 25 -0.19 -1.76 -3.19
N ILE A 26 -0.95 -0.78 -3.66
CA ILE A 26 -1.82 0.08 -2.84
C ILE A 26 -3.27 -0.26 -3.16
N VAL A 27 -4.00 -0.70 -2.13
CA VAL A 27 -5.38 -1.17 -2.24
C VAL A 27 -6.27 -0.33 -1.33
N ASP A 28 -7.42 0.09 -1.83
CA ASP A 28 -8.47 0.69 -0.99
C ASP A 28 -9.09 -0.41 -0.13
N ALA A 29 -8.95 -0.33 1.19
CA ALA A 29 -9.35 -1.40 2.13
C ALA A 29 -10.85 -1.77 1.97
N ALA A 30 -11.71 -0.76 1.81
CA ALA A 30 -13.14 -0.96 1.61
C ALA A 30 -13.46 -1.75 0.32
N SER A 31 -12.64 -1.65 -0.73
CA SER A 31 -12.87 -2.37 -2.00
C SER A 31 -12.73 -3.89 -1.87
N VAL A 32 -12.04 -4.35 -0.82
CA VAL A 32 -11.84 -5.77 -0.50
C VAL A 32 -12.58 -6.18 0.78
N GLY A 33 -13.54 -5.38 1.24
CA GLY A 33 -14.34 -5.66 2.44
C GLY A 33 -13.56 -5.55 3.75
N LEU A 34 -12.44 -4.80 3.77
CA LEU A 34 -11.62 -4.60 4.96
C LEU A 34 -11.91 -3.26 5.65
N GLN A 35 -12.10 -3.32 6.97
CA GLN A 35 -11.91 -2.24 7.93
C GLN A 35 -10.55 -2.40 8.62
N LEU A 36 -9.80 -1.30 8.78
CA LEU A 36 -8.44 -1.31 9.31
C LEU A 36 -8.40 -1.20 10.83
N GLU A 37 -8.67 -2.33 11.49
CA GLU A 37 -8.69 -2.45 12.94
C GLU A 37 -7.67 -3.47 13.47
N PRO A 38 -7.02 -3.22 14.62
CA PRO A 38 -6.07 -4.15 15.22
C PRO A 38 -6.62 -5.58 15.42
N SER A 39 -7.90 -5.70 15.77
CA SER A 39 -8.61 -6.97 15.97
C SER A 39 -8.62 -7.86 14.72
N ARG A 40 -8.51 -7.26 13.52
CA ARG A 40 -8.56 -7.93 12.22
C ARG A 40 -7.18 -8.19 11.61
N GLY A 41 -6.10 -8.01 12.37
CA GLY A 41 -4.73 -8.13 11.87
C GLY A 41 -4.41 -9.44 11.14
N ARG A 42 -4.98 -10.57 11.57
CA ARG A 42 -4.80 -11.87 10.88
C ARG A 42 -5.40 -11.86 9.47
N GLU A 43 -6.60 -11.31 9.32
CA GLU A 43 -7.30 -11.22 8.04
C GLU A 43 -6.60 -10.24 7.10
N ILE A 44 -6.16 -9.09 7.64
CA ILE A 44 -5.38 -8.09 6.91
C ILE A 44 -4.08 -8.69 6.38
N CYS A 45 -3.31 -9.40 7.21
CA CYS A 45 -2.10 -10.08 6.77
C CYS A 45 -2.37 -11.12 5.67
N ARG A 46 -3.43 -11.93 5.84
CA ARG A 46 -3.79 -12.98 4.88
C ARG A 46 -4.13 -12.39 3.51
N LEU A 47 -5.07 -11.44 3.47
CA LEU A 47 -5.49 -10.81 2.22
C LEU A 47 -4.36 -9.99 1.60
N GLY A 48 -3.60 -9.26 2.43
CA GLY A 48 -2.47 -8.48 1.96
C GLY A 48 -1.39 -9.32 1.30
N GLU A 49 -1.04 -10.47 1.89
CA GLU A 49 -0.06 -11.37 1.27
C GLU A 49 -0.57 -11.94 -0.05
N MET A 50 -1.81 -12.42 -0.08
CA MET A 50 -2.42 -12.96 -1.30
C MET A 50 -2.44 -11.94 -2.44
N ILE A 51 -2.94 -10.73 -2.19
CA ILE A 51 -3.04 -9.69 -3.22
C ILE A 51 -1.63 -9.28 -3.70
N LYS A 52 -0.67 -9.14 -2.77
CA LYS A 52 0.71 -8.76 -3.08
C LYS A 52 1.40 -9.76 -3.99
N VAL A 53 1.29 -11.06 -3.67
CA VAL A 53 1.90 -12.13 -4.48
C VAL A 53 1.26 -12.16 -5.86
N ALA A 54 -0.08 -12.10 -5.94
CA ALA A 54 -0.78 -12.05 -7.22
C ALA A 54 -0.38 -10.80 -8.06
N ALA A 55 -0.22 -9.64 -7.41
CA ALA A 55 0.21 -8.41 -8.08
C ALA A 55 1.64 -8.53 -8.65
N ARG A 56 2.56 -9.13 -7.89
CA ARG A 56 3.93 -9.39 -8.33
C ARG A 56 4.00 -10.35 -9.51
N GLU A 57 3.20 -11.41 -9.48
CA GLU A 57 3.15 -12.42 -10.54
C GLU A 57 2.57 -11.86 -11.85
N GLN A 58 1.53 -11.01 -11.76
CA GLN A 58 0.80 -10.53 -12.93
C GLN A 58 1.34 -9.20 -13.49
N HIS A 59 1.88 -8.35 -12.62
CA HIS A 59 2.36 -7.00 -12.97
C HIS A 59 3.73 -6.73 -12.36
N PRO A 60 4.77 -7.48 -12.76
CA PRO A 60 6.12 -7.21 -12.30
C PRO A 60 6.57 -5.82 -12.75
N VAL A 61 7.18 -5.08 -11.83
CA VAL A 61 7.79 -3.77 -12.11
C VAL A 61 9.26 -3.80 -11.71
N ASN A 62 10.09 -2.98 -12.35
CA ASN A 62 11.48 -2.78 -11.94
C ASN A 62 11.78 -1.29 -11.81
N HIS A 63 12.70 -0.93 -10.92
CA HIS A 63 13.14 0.45 -10.78
C HIS A 63 14.00 0.83 -12.01
N PRO A 64 13.83 2.04 -12.59
CA PRO A 64 14.53 2.39 -13.83
C PRO A 64 16.06 2.50 -13.69
N GLU A 65 16.57 2.69 -12.47
CA GLU A 65 18.01 2.87 -12.20
C GLU A 65 18.66 1.73 -11.40
N HIS A 66 17.87 0.80 -10.85
CA HIS A 66 18.35 -0.26 -9.95
C HIS A 66 17.60 -1.56 -10.21
N ASP A 67 18.28 -2.70 -10.09
CA ASP A 67 17.63 -4.01 -10.19
C ASP A 67 16.87 -4.32 -8.90
N TYR A 68 15.63 -3.84 -8.84
CA TYR A 68 14.73 -3.96 -7.70
C TYR A 68 13.32 -4.33 -8.19
N PRO A 69 13.03 -5.62 -8.38
CA PRO A 69 11.74 -6.07 -8.86
C PRO A 69 10.66 -5.93 -7.77
N GLY A 70 9.47 -5.47 -8.15
CA GLY A 70 8.31 -5.32 -7.27
C GLY A 70 6.98 -5.72 -7.92
N PRO A 71 5.84 -5.49 -7.25
CA PRO A 71 5.71 -4.99 -5.87
C PRO A 71 5.97 -6.04 -4.78
N ASP A 72 6.61 -5.61 -3.69
CA ASP A 72 7.11 -6.52 -2.64
C ASP A 72 6.43 -6.35 -1.30
N ILE A 73 5.69 -5.24 -1.16
CA ILE A 73 4.97 -4.82 0.03
C ILE A 73 3.58 -4.37 -0.40
N LEU A 74 2.58 -4.59 0.44
CA LEU A 74 1.22 -4.10 0.20
C LEU A 74 0.81 -3.07 1.25
N VAL A 75 0.12 -2.03 0.82
CA VAL A 75 -0.54 -1.04 1.69
C VAL A 75 -2.05 -1.13 1.45
N PHE A 76 -2.79 -1.45 2.49
CA PHE A 76 -4.21 -1.10 2.53
C PHE A 76 -4.35 0.33 3.04
N ARG A 77 -5.13 1.15 2.35
CA ARG A 77 -5.44 2.52 2.78
C ARG A 77 -6.94 2.73 2.94
N GLU A 78 -7.30 3.64 3.81
CA GLU A 78 -8.60 4.29 3.82
C GLU A 78 -8.57 5.58 2.99
N PRO A 79 -9.73 6.08 2.50
CA PRO A 79 -9.80 7.36 1.80
C PRO A 79 -9.25 8.51 2.65
N ALA A 80 -8.49 9.40 2.01
CA ALA A 80 -7.99 10.59 2.68
C ALA A 80 -9.14 11.57 2.99
N SER A 81 -9.12 12.17 4.18
CA SER A 81 -10.10 13.15 4.63
C SER A 81 -9.43 14.48 4.98
N ARG A 82 -10.15 15.59 4.78
CA ARG A 82 -9.63 16.93 5.12
C ARG A 82 -9.64 17.14 6.62
N MET A 83 -8.53 17.66 7.14
CA MET A 83 -8.41 18.09 8.52
C MET A 83 -8.73 19.59 8.67
N PRO A 84 -9.21 20.03 9.85
CA PRO A 84 -9.45 21.45 10.11
C PRO A 84 -8.21 22.34 9.93
N CYS A 85 -7.01 21.80 10.12
CA CYS A 85 -5.74 22.51 9.92
C CYS A 85 -5.32 22.66 8.45
N GLY A 86 -6.13 22.21 7.49
CA GLY A 86 -5.84 22.27 6.06
C GLY A 86 -5.01 21.09 5.52
N GLY A 87 -4.55 20.18 6.38
CA GLY A 87 -3.91 18.93 5.99
C GLY A 87 -4.91 17.85 5.56
N LEU A 88 -4.38 16.71 5.11
CA LEU A 88 -5.14 15.49 4.87
C LEU A 88 -4.77 14.42 5.90
N HIS A 89 -5.72 13.58 6.27
CA HIS A 89 -5.50 12.41 7.12
C HIS A 89 -5.99 11.14 6.42
N ALA A 90 -5.24 10.06 6.55
CA ALA A 90 -5.68 8.73 6.16
C ALA A 90 -5.08 7.68 7.09
N ARG A 91 -5.79 6.56 7.24
CA ARG A 91 -5.30 5.37 7.96
C ARG A 91 -4.80 4.32 6.98
N ASN A 92 -3.78 3.57 7.38
CA ASN A 92 -3.27 2.45 6.61
C ASN A 92 -2.92 1.20 7.45
N ALA A 93 -2.70 0.11 6.74
CA ALA A 93 -2.07 -1.10 7.25
C ALA A 93 -1.11 -1.64 6.19
N VAL A 94 0.13 -1.91 6.58
CA VAL A 94 1.18 -2.37 5.66
C VAL A 94 1.51 -3.82 5.92
N VAL A 95 1.49 -4.63 4.86
CA VAL A 95 1.69 -6.08 4.90
C VAL A 95 2.94 -6.47 4.11
N MET A 96 3.79 -7.27 4.74
CA MET A 96 5.03 -7.82 4.19
C MET A 96 5.01 -9.35 4.28
N SER A 97 5.72 -10.02 3.38
CA SER A 97 5.89 -11.47 3.44
C SER A 97 6.64 -11.88 4.69
N ASN A 98 6.20 -12.97 5.32
CA ASN A 98 6.93 -13.65 6.40
C ASN A 98 7.37 -15.08 6.00
N ASN A 99 6.91 -15.54 4.84
CA ASN A 99 7.20 -16.84 4.24
C ASN A 99 6.91 -16.74 2.72
N ASN A 100 7.10 -17.83 1.99
CA ASN A 100 6.69 -17.92 0.59
C ASN A 100 5.25 -18.46 0.51
N LEU A 101 4.35 -17.67 -0.09
CA LEU A 101 2.98 -18.10 -0.32
C LEU A 101 2.93 -19.23 -1.37
N GLU A 102 2.26 -20.34 -1.02
CA GLU A 102 1.93 -21.42 -1.93
C GLU A 102 0.40 -21.45 -2.13
N TRP A 103 -0.08 -21.23 -3.36
CA TRP A 103 -1.52 -21.17 -3.66
C TRP A 103 -2.28 -22.47 -3.36
N SER A 104 -1.60 -23.62 -3.31
CA SER A 104 -2.18 -24.91 -2.95
C SER A 104 -2.27 -25.15 -1.43
N ARG A 105 -1.66 -24.28 -0.61
CA ARG A 105 -1.49 -24.48 0.84
C ARG A 105 -1.97 -23.26 1.63
N PRO A 106 -3.27 -23.18 1.97
CA PRO A 106 -3.85 -22.01 2.62
C PRO A 106 -3.23 -21.59 3.97
N GLU A 107 -2.48 -22.48 4.62
CA GLU A 107 -1.74 -22.19 5.84
C GLU A 107 -0.54 -21.26 5.62
N THR A 108 -0.02 -21.14 4.40
CA THR A 108 1.10 -20.24 4.10
C THR A 108 0.64 -18.81 3.80
N TRP A 109 -0.67 -18.58 3.61
CA TRP A 109 -1.24 -17.27 3.28
C TRP A 109 -1.28 -16.37 4.51
N THR A 110 -0.10 -16.04 5.01
CA THR A 110 0.13 -15.21 6.20
C THR A 110 1.20 -14.17 5.87
N GLY A 111 1.23 -13.11 6.68
CA GLY A 111 2.16 -12.00 6.50
C GLY A 111 2.49 -11.34 7.82
N MET A 112 3.44 -10.41 7.77
CA MET A 112 3.78 -9.50 8.86
C MET A 112 3.12 -8.15 8.64
N LEU A 113 2.72 -7.53 9.74
CA LEU A 113 2.11 -6.21 9.74
C LEU A 113 3.08 -5.19 10.36
N ASP A 114 3.27 -4.07 9.66
CA ASP A 114 3.98 -2.92 10.20
C ASP A 114 3.10 -2.20 11.23
N ARG A 115 3.65 -1.94 12.43
CA ARG A 115 2.93 -1.20 13.49
C ARG A 115 3.10 0.32 13.33
N SER A 116 4.02 0.75 12.48
CA SER A 116 4.15 2.14 12.07
C SER A 116 3.29 2.41 10.83
N PRO A 117 3.08 3.68 10.46
CA PRO A 117 2.46 4.02 9.18
C PRO A 117 3.29 3.62 7.96
N CYS A 118 4.52 3.14 8.17
CA CYS A 118 5.55 2.84 7.17
C CYS A 118 6.00 4.09 6.41
N GLY A 119 7.25 4.54 6.60
CA GLY A 119 7.75 5.78 5.99
C GLY A 119 7.75 5.74 4.46
N THR A 120 8.37 4.71 3.89
CA THR A 120 8.39 4.48 2.43
C THR A 120 7.00 4.19 1.86
N GLY A 121 6.14 3.49 2.60
CA GLY A 121 4.73 3.29 2.23
C GLY A 121 3.93 4.60 2.22
N THR A 122 4.20 5.49 3.17
CA THR A 122 3.62 6.85 3.22
C THR A 122 4.04 7.66 2.00
N CYS A 123 5.32 7.61 1.61
CA CYS A 123 5.80 8.25 0.39
C CYS A 123 5.09 7.72 -0.87
N ALA A 124 4.93 6.40 -1.00
CA ALA A 124 4.25 5.77 -2.12
C ALA A 124 2.76 6.17 -2.20
N VAL A 125 2.05 6.18 -1.07
CA VAL A 125 0.65 6.62 -0.99
C VAL A 125 0.51 8.10 -1.33
N MET A 126 1.38 8.97 -0.82
CA MET A 126 1.37 10.40 -1.17
C MET A 126 1.61 10.61 -2.67
N ALA A 127 2.59 9.91 -3.26
CA ALA A 127 2.85 9.98 -4.69
C ALA A 127 1.63 9.53 -5.52
N ALA A 128 0.96 8.46 -5.10
CA ALA A 128 -0.26 7.97 -5.75
C ALA A 128 -1.42 8.98 -5.66
N LEU A 129 -1.68 9.51 -4.47
CA LEU A 129 -2.68 10.56 -4.23
C LEU A 129 -2.38 11.81 -5.09
N HIS A 130 -1.12 12.22 -5.17
CA HIS A 130 -0.72 13.37 -5.95
C HIS A 130 -0.89 13.15 -7.45
N ALA A 131 -0.52 11.98 -7.97
CA ALA A 131 -0.75 11.61 -9.36
C ALA A 131 -2.25 11.63 -9.73
N ARG A 132 -3.13 11.37 -8.75
CA ARG A 132 -4.59 11.47 -8.88
C ARG A 132 -5.14 12.89 -8.66
N GLY A 133 -4.30 13.86 -8.32
CA GLY A 133 -4.72 15.24 -8.01
C GLY A 133 -5.39 15.40 -6.63
N GLU A 134 -5.32 14.38 -5.77
CA GLU A 134 -5.99 14.35 -4.46
C GLU A 134 -5.15 14.96 -3.34
N LEU A 135 -3.81 14.98 -3.48
CA LEU A 135 -2.87 15.57 -2.53
C LEU A 135 -1.98 16.62 -3.21
N PRO A 136 -2.24 17.93 -3.04
CA PRO A 136 -1.37 18.97 -3.59
C PRO A 136 0.03 19.01 -2.96
N LEU A 137 1.01 19.56 -3.69
CA LEU A 137 2.32 19.86 -3.11
C LEU A 137 2.19 20.79 -1.90
N GLY A 138 3.10 20.65 -0.94
CA GLY A 138 3.08 21.46 0.29
C GLY A 138 1.91 21.18 1.23
N THR A 139 1.02 20.22 0.94
CA THR A 139 -0.07 19.85 1.85
C THR A 139 0.44 18.82 2.88
N PRO A 140 0.31 19.07 4.20
CA PRO A 140 0.64 18.07 5.21
C PRO A 140 -0.28 16.86 5.11
N PHE A 141 0.30 15.67 5.08
CA PHE A 141 -0.41 14.39 5.07
C PHE A 141 -0.12 13.61 6.36
N HIS A 142 -1.13 13.49 7.20
CA HIS A 142 -1.11 12.74 8.45
C HIS A 142 -1.51 11.29 8.17
N HIS A 143 -0.52 10.41 8.13
CA HIS A 143 -0.74 9.00 7.84
C HIS A 143 -0.70 8.20 9.14
N GLU A 144 -1.83 7.62 9.50
CA GLU A 144 -2.04 6.88 10.74
C GLU A 144 -1.91 5.37 10.49
N SER A 145 -1.20 4.66 11.35
CA SER A 145 -1.11 3.21 11.31
C SER A 145 -2.34 2.54 11.90
N ILE A 146 -2.45 1.22 11.71
CA ILE A 146 -3.53 0.43 12.30
C ILE A 146 -3.57 0.51 13.84
N VAL A 147 -2.44 0.78 14.51
CA VAL A 147 -2.35 0.90 15.97
C VAL A 147 -2.36 2.34 16.49
N GLY A 148 -2.61 3.33 15.62
CA GLY A 148 -2.81 4.73 16.00
C GLY A 148 -1.55 5.58 16.09
N THR A 149 -0.38 5.06 15.69
CA THR A 149 0.82 5.90 15.52
C THR A 149 0.70 6.71 14.24
N THR A 150 1.29 7.91 14.18
CA THR A 150 1.13 8.82 13.04
C THR A 150 2.48 9.34 12.55
N PHE A 151 2.64 9.39 11.22
CA PHE A 151 3.67 10.13 10.52
C PHE A 151 3.05 11.32 9.80
N VAL A 152 3.81 12.41 9.68
CA VAL A 152 3.41 13.58 8.89
C VAL A 152 4.38 13.71 7.73
N GLY A 153 3.87 13.54 6.51
CA GLY A 153 4.62 13.71 5.27
C GLY A 153 4.17 14.95 4.50
N GLN A 154 5.01 15.42 3.59
CA GLN A 154 4.68 16.52 2.68
C GLN A 154 5.48 16.36 1.38
N LEU A 155 4.78 16.39 0.24
CA LEU A 155 5.41 16.40 -1.07
C LEU A 155 6.02 17.77 -1.34
N GLN A 156 7.33 17.80 -1.64
CA GLN A 156 8.08 19.03 -1.86
C GLN A 156 8.08 19.48 -3.33
N GLY A 157 8.01 18.53 -4.27
CA GLY A 157 8.07 18.83 -5.70
C GLY A 157 8.09 17.56 -6.54
N HIS A 158 8.27 17.76 -7.85
CA HIS A 158 8.45 16.68 -8.83
C HIS A 158 9.92 16.47 -9.15
N ALA A 159 10.25 15.24 -9.51
CA ALA A 159 11.56 14.87 -10.03
C ALA A 159 11.38 13.83 -11.14
N THR A 160 12.34 13.78 -12.06
CA THR A 160 12.49 12.68 -13.02
C THR A 160 13.47 11.67 -12.43
N VAL A 161 13.16 10.38 -12.55
CA VAL A 161 13.99 9.27 -12.07
C VAL A 161 14.19 8.32 -13.25
N GLY A 162 15.44 7.91 -13.50
CA GLY A 162 15.80 7.22 -14.73
C GLY A 162 16.04 8.15 -15.91
N ALA A 163 16.47 7.55 -17.02
CA ALA A 163 16.77 8.21 -18.29
C ALA A 163 15.53 8.32 -19.19
#